data_AF-A0A425WQP1-F1
#
_entry.id   AF-A0A425WQP1-F1
#
_cell.length_a   1.000
_cell.length_b   1.000
_cell.length_c   1.000
_cell.angle_alpha   90.00
_cell.angle_beta   90.00
_cell.angle_gamma   90.00
#
_symmetry.space_group_name_H-M   'P 1'
#
loop_
_entity.id
_entity.type
_entity.pdbx_description
1 polymer ?
#
loop_
_entity_poly.entity_id
_entity_poly.type
_entity_poly.pdbx_seq_one_letter_code
_entity_poly.pdbx_strand_id
1 'polypeptide(L)'
;MILLMLLVILMGLNFICLDLISFYIFFESTLIPLYLIIGIYGGSNKNKAAYYVLIYTLCSSLFMLLSIILIYVIYNNVDYVTINSKIISIELQSVLLIGLMIGLGVKTPLVPVHT
;
A
#
# COMPACT_ATOMS: atom_id res chain seq x y z
N MET A 1 -13.41 -14.73 -12.99
CA MET A 1 -13.30 -13.62 -13.97
C MET A 1 -13.55 -12.26 -13.33
N ILE A 2 -14.66 -12.06 -12.60
CA ILE A 2 -15.01 -10.78 -11.95
C ILE A 2 -13.94 -10.31 -10.95
N LEU A 3 -13.44 -11.19 -10.07
CA LEU A 3 -12.38 -10.85 -9.10
C LEU A 3 -11.09 -10.36 -9.76
N LEU A 4 -10.70 -10.97 -10.89
CA LEU A 4 -9.51 -10.57 -11.63
C LEU A 4 -9.72 -9.18 -12.27
N MET A 5 -10.89 -8.93 -12.85
CA MET A 5 -11.23 -7.61 -13.39
C MET A 5 -11.24 -6.54 -12.30
N LEU A 6 -11.80 -6.84 -11.13
CA LEU A 6 -11.78 -5.94 -9.98
C LEU A 6 -10.35 -5.62 -9.56
N LEU A 7 -9.47 -6.63 -9.47
CA LEU A 7 -8.06 -6.42 -9.14
C LEU A 7 -7.38 -5.48 -10.14
N VAL A 8 -7.58 -5.68 -11.45
CA VAL A 8 -7.00 -4.84 -12.51
C VAL A 8 -7.53 -3.41 -12.44
N ILE A 9 -8.82 -3.22 -12.20
CA ILE A 9 -9.43 -1.88 -12.07
C ILE A 9 -8.83 -1.15 -10.87
N LEU A 10 -8.73 -1.81 -9.71
CA LEU A 10 -8.15 -1.22 -8.50
C LEU A 10 -6.67 -0.88 -8.68
N MET A 11 -5.90 -1.74 -9.36
CA MET A 11 -4.52 -1.42 -9.73
C MET A 11 -4.45 -0.20 -10.66
N GLY A 12 -5.32 -0.12 -11.67
CA GLY A 12 -5.39 1.04 -12.57
C GLY A 12 -5.74 2.34 -11.83
N LEU A 13 -6.73 2.31 -10.93
CA LEU A 13 -7.09 3.45 -10.08
C LEU A 13 -5.91 3.89 -9.22
N ASN A 14 -5.15 2.95 -8.67
CA ASN A 14 -3.97 3.23 -7.86
C ASN A 14 -2.92 4.04 -8.64
N PHE A 15 -2.67 3.71 -9.92
CA PHE A 15 -1.69 4.42 -10.75
C PHE A 15 -2.13 5.82 -11.20
N ILE A 16 -3.42 6.14 -11.12
CA ILE A 16 -3.98 7.43 -11.55
C ILE A 16 -4.11 8.40 -10.37
N CYS A 17 -4.05 7.91 -9.12
CA CYS A 17 -4.24 8.74 -7.95
C CYS A 17 -3.14 9.79 -7.75
N LEU A 18 -3.57 11.03 -7.52
CA LEU A 18 -2.71 12.17 -7.20
C LEU A 18 -2.72 12.53 -5.71
N ASP A 19 -3.65 11.98 -4.94
CA ASP A 19 -3.74 12.22 -3.49
C ASP A 19 -3.23 11.01 -2.72
N LEU A 20 -2.42 11.26 -1.69
CA LEU A 20 -1.79 10.19 -0.89
C LEU A 20 -2.82 9.31 -0.16
N ILE A 21 -3.92 9.89 0.31
CA ILE A 21 -4.99 9.14 0.98
C ILE A 21 -5.73 8.24 -0.01
N SER A 22 -6.11 8.78 -1.18
CA SER A 22 -6.76 8.01 -2.24
C SER A 22 -5.86 6.87 -2.71
N PHE A 23 -4.56 7.14 -2.91
CA PHE A 23 -3.55 6.12 -3.21
C PHE A 23 -3.55 5.02 -2.14
N TYR A 24 -3.50 5.36 -0.85
CA TYR A 24 -3.53 4.36 0.24
C TYR A 24 -4.81 3.49 0.22
N ILE A 25 -5.97 4.09 0.01
CA ILE A 25 -7.25 3.37 -0.02
C ILE A 25 -7.30 2.38 -1.19
N PHE A 26 -6.90 2.82 -2.39
CA PHE A 26 -6.85 1.91 -3.55
C PHE A 26 -5.76 0.85 -3.39
N PHE A 27 -4.60 1.22 -2.85
CA PHE A 27 -3.53 0.31 -2.53
C PHE A 27 -3.99 -0.80 -1.59
N GLU A 28 -4.68 -0.50 -0.49
CA GLU A 28 -5.20 -1.50 0.45
C GLU A 28 -6.39 -2.28 -0.11
N SER A 29 -7.26 -1.66 -0.89
CA SER A 29 -8.42 -2.37 -1.44
C SER A 29 -8.04 -3.48 -2.42
N THR A 30 -6.87 -3.43 -3.07
CA THR A 30 -6.35 -4.55 -3.87
C THR A 30 -6.14 -5.84 -3.08
N LEU A 31 -5.99 -5.77 -1.75
CA LEU A 31 -5.82 -6.94 -0.90
C LEU A 31 -7.07 -7.80 -0.81
N ILE A 32 -8.25 -7.19 -0.88
CA ILE A 32 -9.52 -7.92 -0.76
C ILE A 32 -9.71 -8.89 -1.94
N PRO A 33 -9.61 -8.47 -3.22
CA PRO A 33 -9.65 -9.39 -4.35
C PRO A 33 -8.51 -10.41 -4.31
N LEU A 34 -7.29 -9.99 -3.93
CA LEU A 34 -6.12 -10.88 -3.87
C LEU A 34 -6.35 -12.02 -2.87
N TYR A 35 -6.80 -11.69 -1.65
CA TYR A 35 -7.15 -12.65 -0.61
C TYR A 35 -8.22 -13.64 -1.08
N LEU A 36 -9.28 -13.14 -1.73
CA LEU A 36 -10.37 -13.98 -2.25
C LEU A 36 -9.91 -14.88 -3.40
N ILE A 37 -9.06 -14.37 -4.31
CA ILE A 37 -8.51 -15.16 -5.41
C ILE A 37 -7.68 -16.33 -4.85
N ILE A 38 -6.80 -16.06 -3.89
CA ILE A 38 -5.98 -17.11 -3.26
C ILE A 38 -6.87 -18.08 -2.47
N GLY A 39 -7.80 -17.59 -1.66
CA GLY A 39 -8.65 -18.45 -0.82
C GLY A 39 -9.61 -19.35 -1.63
N ILE A 40 -10.20 -18.84 -2.71
CA ILE A 40 -11.16 -19.61 -3.52
C ILE A 40 -10.42 -20.49 -4.52
N TYR A 41 -9.53 -19.90 -5.32
CA TYR A 41 -8.91 -20.53 -6.50
C TYR A 41 -7.45 -20.98 -6.29
N GLY A 42 -6.87 -20.78 -5.10
CA GLY A 42 -5.52 -21.25 -4.78
C GLY A 42 -5.40 -22.78 -4.70
N GLY A 43 -4.17 -23.28 -4.79
CA GLY A 43 -3.84 -24.71 -4.73
C GLY A 43 -3.85 -25.30 -3.32
N SER A 44 -2.93 -26.24 -3.05
CA SER A 44 -2.74 -26.80 -1.71
C SER A 44 -2.32 -25.70 -0.71
N ASN A 45 -2.79 -25.79 0.54
CA ASN A 45 -2.55 -24.80 1.59
C ASN A 45 -3.04 -23.35 1.30
N LYS A 46 -4.00 -23.19 0.38
CA LYS A 46 -4.56 -21.88 -0.01
C LYS A 46 -5.03 -20.99 1.16
N ASN A 47 -5.62 -21.58 2.20
CA ASN A 47 -6.06 -20.82 3.37
C ASN A 47 -4.87 -20.18 4.09
N LYS A 48 -3.80 -20.96 4.31
CA LYS A 48 -2.57 -20.44 4.92
C LYS A 48 -1.97 -19.34 4.04
N ALA A 49 -1.80 -19.58 2.74
CA ALA A 49 -1.26 -18.58 1.82
C ALA A 49 -2.08 -17.28 1.81
N ALA A 50 -3.42 -17.37 1.81
CA ALA A 50 -4.30 -16.21 1.82
C ALA A 50 -4.14 -15.38 3.11
N TYR A 51 -4.07 -16.04 4.28
CA TYR A 51 -3.84 -15.34 5.55
C TYR A 51 -2.46 -14.68 5.62
N TYR A 52 -1.42 -15.34 5.14
CA TYR A 52 -0.08 -14.76 5.10
C TYR A 52 -0.06 -13.51 4.24
N VAL A 53 -0.58 -13.57 3.03
CA VAL A 53 -0.67 -12.40 2.15
C VAL A 53 -1.40 -11.25 2.83
N LEU A 54 -2.56 -11.50 3.46
CA LEU A 54 -3.33 -10.46 4.14
C LEU A 54 -2.55 -9.84 5.31
N ILE A 55 -2.04 -10.66 6.23
CA ILE A 55 -1.44 -10.17 7.49
C ILE A 55 -0.12 -9.45 7.22
N TYR A 56 0.74 -9.99 6.36
CA TYR A 56 2.04 -9.39 6.09
C TYR A 56 1.89 -8.02 5.42
N THR A 57 1.02 -7.92 4.40
CA THR A 57 0.83 -6.64 3.70
C THR A 57 0.06 -5.62 4.52
N LEU A 58 -0.87 -6.06 5.38
CA LEU A 58 -1.65 -5.15 6.22
C LEU A 58 -0.80 -4.60 7.37
N CYS A 59 0.07 -5.42 7.96
CA CYS A 59 1.03 -4.91 8.96
C CYS A 59 1.99 -3.88 8.37
N SER A 60 2.47 -4.08 7.14
CA SER A 60 3.40 -3.14 6.51
C SER A 60 2.71 -1.84 6.08
N SER A 61 1.48 -1.92 5.55
CA SER A 61 0.73 -0.77 5.07
C SER A 61 0.39 0.22 6.19
N LEU A 62 0.28 -0.24 7.44
CA LEU A 62 0.13 0.63 8.60
C LEU A 62 1.28 1.64 8.73
N PHE A 63 2.53 1.25 8.47
CA PHE A 63 3.67 2.19 8.52
C PHE A 63 3.55 3.28 7.45
N MET A 64 3.07 2.91 6.27
CA MET A 64 2.78 3.88 5.21
C MET A 64 1.64 4.82 5.60
N LEU A 65 0.59 4.31 6.28
CA LEU A 65 -0.48 5.14 6.81
C LEU A 65 0.04 6.17 7.83
N LEU A 66 0.93 5.76 8.74
CA LEU A 66 1.57 6.68 9.68
C LEU A 66 2.33 7.81 8.95
N SER A 67 3.09 7.50 7.90
CA SER A 67 3.76 8.52 7.09
C SER A 67 2.77 9.51 6.45
N ILE A 68 1.66 9.01 5.90
CA ILE A 68 0.64 9.84 5.25
C ILE A 68 -0.07 10.74 6.28
N ILE A 69 -0.39 10.22 7.46
CA ILE A 69 -0.98 11.01 8.56
C ILE A 69 0.00 12.10 9.00
N LEU A 70 1.28 11.78 9.13
CA LEU A 70 2.30 12.76 9.53
C LEU A 70 2.44 13.89 8.50
N ILE A 71 2.40 13.56 7.20
CA ILE A 71 2.35 14.55 6.12
C ILE A 71 1.11 15.45 6.26
N TYR A 72 -0.07 14.85 6.49
CA TYR A 72 -1.30 15.61 6.67
C TYR A 72 -1.23 16.55 7.86
N VAL A 73 -0.71 16.11 9.01
CA VAL A 73 -0.59 16.95 10.21
C VAL A 73 0.34 18.15 9.98
N ILE A 74 1.43 17.98 9.23
CA ILE A 74 2.42 19.05 8.99
C ILE A 74 1.94 20.04 7.94
N TYR A 75 1.32 19.54 6.87
CA TYR A 75 1.05 20.32 5.67
C TYR A 75 -0.42 20.64 5.44
N ASN A 76 -1.31 20.06 6.25
CA ASN A 76 -2.77 20.13 6.16
C ASN A 76 -3.35 19.81 4.77
N ASN A 77 -2.56 19.11 3.95
CA ASN A 77 -2.86 18.72 2.57
C ASN A 77 -2.29 17.33 2.33
N VAL A 78 -2.94 16.59 1.43
CA VAL A 78 -2.52 15.25 1.00
C VAL A 78 -2.27 15.14 -0.50
N ASP A 79 -2.49 16.23 -1.23
CA ASP A 79 -2.28 16.31 -2.68
C ASP A 79 -0.79 16.28 -3.00
N TYR A 80 -0.39 15.28 -3.78
CA TYR A 80 1.01 15.05 -4.14
C TYR A 80 1.67 16.28 -4.78
N VAL A 81 0.97 16.95 -5.69
CA VAL A 81 1.48 18.12 -6.42
C VAL A 81 1.83 19.26 -5.46
N THR A 82 1.00 19.47 -4.44
CA THR A 82 1.21 20.55 -3.47
C THR A 82 2.29 20.22 -2.45
N ILE A 83 2.49 18.93 -2.12
CA ILE A 83 3.51 18.49 -1.17
C ILE A 83 4.89 18.50 -1.83
N ASN A 84 4.98 18.10 -3.11
CA ASN A 84 6.23 18.01 -3.85
C ASN A 84 6.95 19.37 -4.00
N SER A 85 6.22 20.48 -3.95
CA SER A 85 6.79 21.83 -4.02
C SER A 85 7.28 22.36 -2.66
N LYS A 86 7.06 21.64 -1.56
CA LYS A 86 7.44 22.07 -0.21
C LYS A 86 8.84 21.58 0.14
N ILE A 87 9.58 22.44 0.84
CA ILE A 87 10.90 22.10 1.37
C ILE A 87 10.70 21.39 2.72
N ILE A 88 11.32 20.22 2.86
CA ILE A 88 11.25 19.36 4.04
C ILE A 88 12.65 19.26 4.65
N SER A 89 12.75 19.21 5.98
CA SER A 89 14.05 18.90 6.61
C SER A 89 14.48 17.48 6.24
N ILE A 90 15.79 17.26 6.08
CA ILE A 90 16.34 15.97 5.65
C ILE A 90 15.98 14.83 6.61
N GLU A 91 15.94 15.13 7.91
CA GLU A 91 15.57 14.18 8.95
C GLU A 91 14.11 13.73 8.77
N LEU A 92 13.18 14.67 8.62
CA LEU A 92 11.76 14.36 8.46
C LEU A 92 11.50 13.65 7.14
N GLN A 93 12.18 14.06 6.06
CA GLN A 93 12.11 13.40 4.76
C GLN A 93 12.57 11.95 4.84
N SER A 94 13.65 11.66 5.57
CA SER A 94 14.15 10.29 5.74
C SER A 94 13.17 9.40 6.49
N VAL A 95 12.55 9.89 7.57
CA VAL A 95 11.55 9.14 8.35
C VAL A 95 10.31 8.84 7.50
N LEU A 96 9.81 9.85 6.77
CA LEU A 96 8.66 9.69 5.88
C LEU A 96 8.94 8.66 4.78
N LEU A 97 10.12 8.75 4.16
CA LEU A 97 10.56 7.83 3.11
C LEU A 97 10.63 6.40 3.62
N ILE A 98 11.21 6.18 4.81
CA ILE A 98 11.32 4.84 5.41
C ILE A 98 9.93 4.24 5.65
N GLY A 99 8.99 5.00 6.22
CA GLY A 99 7.63 4.50 6.45
C GLY A 99 6.89 4.17 5.15
N LEU A 100 7.05 4.98 4.10
CA LEU A 100 6.50 4.71 2.77
C LEU A 100 7.13 3.47 2.12
N MET A 101 8.46 3.34 2.22
CA MET A 101 9.22 2.22 1.66
C MET A 101 8.88 0.89 2.35
N ILE A 102 8.62 0.88 3.65
CA ILE A 102 8.17 -0.32 4.37
C ILE A 102 6.81 -0.77 3.83
N GLY A 103 5.85 0.14 3.65
CA GLY A 103 4.52 -0.22 3.14
C GLY A 103 4.56 -0.76 1.71
N LEU A 104 5.36 -0.14 0.83
CA LEU A 104 5.53 -0.59 -0.55
C LEU A 104 6.34 -1.88 -0.66
N GLY A 105 7.40 -1.98 0.14
CA GLY A 105 8.42 -3.02 0.09
C GLY A 105 8.01 -4.40 0.60
N VAL A 106 6.79 -4.55 1.11
CA VAL A 106 6.21 -5.86 1.43
C VAL A 106 5.27 -6.33 0.32
N LYS A 107 4.61 -5.40 -0.40
CA LYS A 107 3.83 -5.77 -1.60
C LYS A 107 4.73 -6.04 -2.81
N THR A 108 5.86 -5.34 -2.92
CA THR A 108 6.96 -5.75 -3.81
C THR A 108 7.90 -6.62 -2.98
N PRO A 109 8.10 -7.92 -3.29
CA PRO A 109 8.88 -8.81 -2.42
C PRO A 109 10.36 -8.42 -2.42
N LEU A 110 10.73 -7.43 -1.60
CA LEU A 110 12.09 -6.99 -1.35
C LEU A 110 12.76 -7.95 -0.36
N VAL A 111 14.07 -8.12 -0.47
CA VAL A 111 14.84 -8.82 0.56
C VAL A 111 14.76 -8.01 1.87
N PRO A 112 14.39 -8.58 3.03
CA PRO A 112 14.23 -10.00 3.36
C PRO A 112 12.78 -10.52 3.34
N VAL A 113 11.78 -9.73 2.95
CA VAL A 113 10.34 -10.01 3.05
C VAL A 113 9.78 -10.79 1.84
N HIS A 114 10.52 -11.78 1.36
CA HIS A 114 10.18 -12.56 0.15
C HIS A 114 9.69 -14.00 0.45
N THR A 115 9.64 -14.39 1.73
CA THR A 115 9.29 -15.74 2.18
C THR A 115 7.83 -15.88 2.57
#